data_AF-A0AAW4P6T3-F1
#
_entry.id   AF-A0AAW4P6T3-F1
#
_cell.length_a   1.000
_cell.length_b   1.000
_cell.length_c   1.000
_cell.angle_alpha   90.00
_cell.angle_beta   90.00
_cell.angle_gamma   90.00
#
_symmetry.space_group_name_H-M   'P 1'
#
loop_
_entity.id
_entity.type
_entity.pdbx_description
1 polymer ?
#
loop_
_entity_poly.entity_id
_entity_poly.type
_entity_poly.pdbx_seq_one_letter_code
_entity_poly.pdbx_strand_id
1 'polypeptide(L)' 'MDSVRKGLRAGDIEKDNYGRLSCTTCEESLATNNDPAEVGKVRVCPDCGSEWKELG' A
#
# COMPACT_ATOMS: atom_id res chain seq x y z
N MET A 1 4.37 -10.38 -0.84
CA MET A 1 3.68 -9.16 -0.40
C MET A 1 4.10 -8.81 1.01
N ASP A 2 4.61 -7.59 1.20
CA ASP A 2 4.91 -7.06 2.53
C ASP A 2 3.67 -6.40 3.15
N SER A 3 3.68 -6.10 4.45
CA SER A 3 2.61 -5.31 5.06
C SER A 3 2.81 -3.81 4.82
N VAL A 4 1.74 -3.03 4.83
CA VAL A 4 1.82 -1.55 4.78
C VAL A 4 2.75 -1.01 5.86
N ARG A 5 2.69 -1.56 7.08
CA ARG A 5 3.59 -1.18 8.19
C ARG A 5 5.07 -1.41 7.85
N LYS A 6 5.39 -2.49 7.13
CA LYS A 6 6.75 -2.79 6.70
C LYS A 6 7.19 -1.87 5.54
N GLY A 7 6.32 -1.62 4.56
CA GLY A 7 6.59 -0.66 3.48
C GLY A 7 6.87 0.75 3.99
N LEU A 8 6.11 1.21 4.99
CA LEU A 8 6.36 2.51 5.66
C LEU A 8 7.72 2.55 6.38
N ARG A 9 8.17 1.44 6.97
CA ARG A 9 9.48 1.36 7.64
C ARG A 9 10.65 1.27 6.66
N ALA A 10 10.43 0.62 5.52
CA ALA A 10 11.42 0.50 4.46
C ALA A 10 11.55 1.79 3.62
N GLY A 11 10.55 2.67 3.68
CA GLY A 11 10.48 3.87 2.86
C GLY A 11 9.93 3.61 1.46
N ASP A 12 9.30 2.45 1.22
CA ASP A 12 8.64 2.12 -0.05
C ASP A 12 7.25 2.77 -0.18
N ILE A 13 6.65 3.11 0.96
CA ILE A 13 5.34 3.76 1.07
C ILE A 13 5.49 5.02 1.92
N GLU A 14 4.82 6.10 1.53
CA GLU A 14 4.60 7.27 2.36
C GLU A 14 3.14 7.32 2.83
N LYS A 15 2.92 7.83 4.05
CA LYS A 15 1.59 8.08 4.59
C LYS A 15 1.43 9.55 4.92
N ASP A 16 0.44 10.20 4.31
CA ASP A 16 0.18 11.62 4.57
C ASP A 16 -0.64 11.86 5.85
N ASN A 17 -0.88 13.13 6.16
CA ASN A 17 -1.65 13.55 7.35
C ASN A 17 -3.13 13.12 7.31
N TYR A 18 -3.66 12.74 6.14
CA TYR A 18 -5.02 12.21 5.98
C TYR A 18 -5.05 10.68 6.00
N GLY A 19 -3.88 10.05 6.12
CA GLY A 19 -3.70 8.62 6.12
C GLY A 19 -3.77 7.95 4.75
N ARG A 20 -3.66 8.72 3.66
CA ARG A 20 -3.51 8.18 2.30
C ARG A 20 -2.10 7.61 2.13
N LEU A 21 -2.00 6.54 1.37
CA LEU A 21 -0.74 5.85 1.12
C LEU A 21 -0.30 6.09 -0.33
N SER A 22 0.98 6.41 -0.51
CA SER A 22 1.58 6.61 -1.83
C SER A 22 2.83 5.76 -1.98
N CYS A 23 3.08 5.27 -3.19
CA CYS A 23 4.33 4.61 -3.54
C CYS A 23 5.44 5.65 -3.62
N THR A 24 6.53 5.50 -2.88
CA THR A 24 7.64 6.47 -2.92
C THR A 24 8.45 6.37 -4.21
N THR A 25 8.42 5.21 -4.88
CA THR A 25 9.14 4.99 -6.14
C THR A 25 8.44 5.65 -7.33
N CYS A 26 7.11 5.63 -7.35
CA CYS A 26 6.29 6.15 -8.45
C CYS A 26 5.66 7.51 -8.14
N GLU A 27 5.72 7.95 -6.87
CA GLU A 27 5.05 9.15 -6.37
C GLU A 27 3.52 9.13 -6.55
N GLU A 28 2.94 7.95 -6.75
CA GLU A 28 1.52 7.75 -7.03
C GLU A 28 0.74 7.17 -5.85
N SER A 29 -0.54 7.52 -5.78
CA SER A 29 -1.43 7.04 -4.72
C SER A 29 -1.74 5.55 -4.88
N LEU A 30 -1.66 4.80 -3.77
CA LEU A 30 -1.97 3.37 -3.78
C LEU A 30 -3.47 3.13 -3.95
N ALA A 31 -3.83 2.35 -4.95
CA ALA A 31 -5.17 1.82 -5.12
C ALA A 31 -5.46 0.74 -4.07
N THR A 32 -6.75 0.47 -3.83
CA THR A 32 -7.17 -0.60 -2.92
C THR A 32 -7.80 -1.71 -3.74
N ASN A 33 -7.25 -2.92 -3.64
CA ASN A 33 -7.86 -4.13 -4.12
C ASN A 33 -8.54 -4.84 -2.93
N ASN A 34 -9.86 -4.99 -3.01
CA ASN A 34 -10.68 -5.69 -2.01
C ASN A 34 -11.00 -7.09 -2.55
N ASP A 35 -10.16 -8.06 -2.19
CA ASP A 35 -10.44 -9.47 -2.46
C ASP A 35 -11.27 -10.05 -1.29
N PRO A 36 -12.49 -10.55 -1.53
CA PRO A 36 -13.34 -11.12 -0.48
C PRO A 36 -12.78 -12.41 0.15
N ALA A 37 -11.81 -13.07 -0.47
CA ALA A 37 -11.12 -14.24 0.09
C ALA A 37 -9.95 -13.84 1.01
N GLU A 38 -9.48 -12.59 0.93
CA GLU A 38 -8.33 -12.12 1.70
C GLU A 38 -8.75 -11.41 2.99
N VAL A 39 -8.08 -11.76 4.10
CA VAL A 39 -8.24 -11.03 5.36
C VAL A 39 -7.48 -9.69 5.27
N GLY A 40 -8.22 -8.59 5.24
CA GLY A 40 -7.67 -7.22 5.22
C GLY A 40 -7.90 -6.54 3.88
N LYS A 41 -7.06 -5.55 3.56
CA LYS A 41 -7.08 -4.86 2.26
C LYS A 41 -5.72 -4.98 1.58
N VAL A 42 -5.72 -5.13 0.26
CA VAL A 42 -4.49 -5.06 -0.53
C VAL A 42 -4.35 -3.66 -1.09
N ARG A 43 -3.20 -3.03 -0.85
CA ARG A 43 -2.81 -1.75 -1.46
C ARG A 43 -1.90 -2.04 -2.64
N VAL A 44 -2.21 -1.49 -3.81
CA VAL A 44 -1.45 -1.72 -5.04
C VAL A 44 -1.06 -0.40 -5.67
N CYS A 45 0.21 -0.27 -6.08
CA CYS A 45 0.64 0.85 -6.90
C CYS A 45 0.18 0.61 -8.35
N PRO A 46 -0.57 1.53 -8.97
CA PRO A 46 -1.07 1.34 -10.34
C PRO A 46 0.05 1.31 -11.40
N ASP A 47 1.22 1.89 -11.12
CA ASP A 47 2.30 2.03 -12.09
C ASP A 47 3.28 0.86 -12.08
N CYS A 48 3.83 0.53 -10.90
CA CYS A 48 4.82 -0.54 -10.78
C CYS A 48 4.22 -1.89 -10.36
N GLY A 49 2.93 -1.92 -10.01
CA GLY A 49 2.23 -3.13 -9.59
C GLY A 49 2.65 -3.64 -8.21
N SER A 50 3.47 -2.92 -7.46
CA SER A 50 3.86 -3.31 -6.10
C SER A 50 2.64 -3.41 -5.19
N GLU A 51 2.62 -4.44 -4.33
CA GLU A 51 1.48 -4.75 -3.49
C GLU A 51 1.84 -4.88 -2.01
N TRP A 52 0.98 -4.34 -1.14
CA TRP A 52 1.13 -4.36 0.30
C TRP A 52 -0.17 -4.73 1.03
N LYS A 53 -0.05 -5.55 2.08
CA LYS A 53 -1.20 -5.97 2.89
C LYS A 53 -1.44 -4.99 4.04
N GLU A 54 -2.66 -4.47 4.11
CA GLU A 54 -3.16 -3.69 5.23
C GLU A 54 -3.99 -4.60 6.14
N LEU A 55 -3.41 -4.97 7.27
CA LEU A 55 -4.11 -5.64 8.36
C LEU A 55 -4.63 -4.56 9.30
N GLY A 56 -5.96 -4.55 9.53
CA GLY A 56 -6.67 -3.60 10.39
C GLY A 56 -6.07 -3.44 11.78
#